data_AF-A0A1J5QH44-F1
#
_entry.id   AF-A0A1J5QH44-F1
#
_cell.length_a   1.000
_cell.length_b   1.000
_cell.length_c   1.000
_cell.angle_alpha   90.00
_cell.angle_beta   90.00
_cell.angle_gamma   90.00
#
_symmetry.space_group_name_H-M   'P 1'
#
loop_
_entity.id
_entity.type
_entity.pdbx_description
1 polymer ?
#
loop_
_entity_poly.entity_id
_entity_poly.type
_entity_poly.pdbx_seq_one_letter_code
_entity_poly.pdbx_strand_id
1 'polypeptide(L)'
;MKSYKNLLIGISFLFLFSPLCRAQAIDGIESAVEGKHALDLYRNFIDAPQQIITLSLNIQELFASDGNRYKGLSNRLAQKMHWITNDPLQLKNMQLMAVPSPASNYGYYAIIFNNLDSGQCEALSNNAEINGSFIRVMLNGKIIFDAGKQVTGVATCLSQWPWQDGKNKIEYIGS
;
A
#
# COMPACT_ATOMS: atom_id res chain seq x y z
N MET A 1 6.76 30.75 -67.53
CA MET A 1 5.45 31.20 -67.01
C MET A 1 5.07 30.34 -65.82
N LYS A 2 4.58 30.99 -64.76
CA LYS A 2 4.21 30.39 -63.46
C LYS A 2 2.99 29.48 -63.60
N SER A 3 2.95 28.38 -62.84
CA SER A 3 1.71 27.91 -62.19
C SER A 3 2.07 27.15 -60.92
N TYR A 4 1.57 27.64 -59.80
CA TYR A 4 1.65 27.03 -58.46
C TYR A 4 0.36 26.24 -58.20
N LYS A 5 0.43 25.13 -57.47
CA LYS A 5 -0.33 24.81 -56.24
C LYS A 5 -0.50 23.29 -56.01
N ASN A 6 -0.71 22.97 -54.72
CA ASN A 6 -0.95 21.68 -54.05
C ASN A 6 0.34 21.17 -53.39
N LEU A 7 0.67 21.51 -52.14
CA LEU A 7 -0.10 21.33 -50.89
C LEU A 7 -0.68 19.92 -50.77
N LEU A 8 0.00 19.04 -50.05
CA LEU A 8 -0.61 18.26 -48.96
C LEU A 8 0.48 17.61 -48.11
N ILE A 9 0.47 18.02 -46.85
CA ILE A 9 1.18 17.48 -45.71
C ILE A 9 0.63 16.09 -45.42
N GLY A 10 1.50 15.10 -45.30
CA GLY A 10 1.16 13.74 -44.90
C GLY A 10 2.21 13.19 -43.95
N ILE A 11 2.23 13.71 -42.72
CA ILE A 11 2.98 13.12 -41.62
C ILE A 11 2.21 11.89 -41.17
N SER A 12 2.58 10.71 -41.65
CA SER A 12 2.12 9.44 -41.09
C SER A 12 2.91 9.15 -39.82
N PHE A 13 2.43 9.70 -38.70
CA PHE A 13 2.76 9.25 -37.36
C PHE A 13 2.12 7.86 -37.17
N LEU A 14 2.85 6.80 -37.51
CA LEU A 14 2.52 5.45 -37.06
C LEU A 14 2.84 5.36 -35.57
N PHE A 15 1.87 5.74 -34.73
CA PHE A 15 1.82 5.32 -33.35
C PHE A 15 1.60 3.80 -33.33
N LEU A 16 2.69 3.04 -33.39
CA LEU A 16 2.71 1.68 -32.88
C LEU A 16 2.56 1.77 -31.36
N PHE A 17 1.31 1.80 -30.89
CA PHE A 17 0.99 1.50 -29.50
C PHE A 17 1.37 0.05 -29.25
N SER A 18 2.54 -0.17 -28.65
CA SER A 18 2.88 -1.42 -28.00
C SER A 18 2.03 -1.55 -26.72
N PRO A 19 1.08 -2.50 -26.61
CA PRO A 19 0.50 -2.85 -25.33
C PRO A 19 1.42 -3.89 -24.68
N LEU A 20 2.63 -3.47 -24.33
CA LEU A 20 3.57 -4.29 -23.56
C LEU A 20 3.90 -3.54 -22.27
N CYS A 21 2.88 -3.33 -21.45
CA CYS A 21 3.05 -2.89 -20.07
C CYS A 21 1.81 -3.27 -19.25
N ARG A 22 1.46 -4.55 -19.23
CA ARG A 22 0.39 -5.10 -18.37
C ARG A 22 0.70 -6.54 -17.91
N ALA A 23 1.97 -6.81 -17.61
CA ALA A 23 2.41 -8.12 -17.14
C ALA A 23 3.56 -8.05 -16.12
N GLN A 24 3.75 -6.93 -15.41
CA GLN A 24 4.90 -6.78 -14.50
C GLN A 24 4.55 -6.44 -13.04
N ALA A 25 3.27 -6.28 -12.71
CA ALA A 25 2.85 -6.07 -11.33
C ALA A 25 2.51 -7.39 -10.61
N ILE A 26 1.92 -8.36 -11.33
CA ILE A 26 1.42 -9.61 -10.75
C ILE A 26 2.56 -10.58 -10.35
N ASP A 27 3.63 -10.67 -11.16
CA ASP A 27 4.80 -11.53 -10.86
C ASP A 27 5.65 -11.04 -9.66
N GLY A 28 5.47 -9.79 -9.23
CA GLY A 28 6.21 -9.19 -8.13
C GLY A 28 5.81 -9.74 -6.76
N ILE A 29 4.55 -10.15 -6.58
CA ILE A 29 4.11 -10.81 -5.35
C ILE A 29 4.45 -12.29 -5.39
N GLU A 30 4.20 -12.96 -6.53
CA GLU A 30 4.50 -14.38 -6.66
C GLU A 30 5.97 -14.64 -6.32
N SER A 31 6.90 -13.78 -6.79
CA SER A 31 8.32 -13.94 -6.43
C SER A 31 8.72 -13.43 -5.03
N ALA A 32 8.01 -12.47 -4.43
CA ALA A 32 8.38 -11.93 -3.12
C ALA A 32 7.76 -12.69 -1.93
N VAL A 33 6.60 -13.32 -2.14
CA VAL A 33 5.71 -13.85 -1.09
C VAL A 33 5.52 -15.37 -1.17
N GLU A 34 5.71 -16.02 -2.32
CA GLU A 34 5.59 -17.49 -2.39
C GLU A 34 6.64 -18.20 -1.53
N GLY A 35 6.18 -19.11 -0.66
CA GLY A 35 7.03 -20.06 0.07
C GLY A 35 7.60 -19.60 1.41
N LYS A 36 7.33 -18.38 1.89
CA LYS A 36 7.88 -17.89 3.17
C LYS A 36 6.99 -18.22 4.37
N HIS A 37 7.60 -18.61 5.50
CA HIS A 37 6.88 -18.88 6.74
C HIS A 37 6.25 -17.60 7.29
N ALA A 38 5.15 -17.73 8.03
CA ALA A 38 4.30 -16.59 8.40
C ALA A 38 4.91 -15.55 9.35
N LEU A 39 5.80 -15.97 10.24
CA LEU A 39 6.62 -15.05 11.05
C LEU A 39 7.55 -14.22 10.15
N ASP A 40 8.00 -14.79 9.05
CA ASP A 40 8.89 -14.13 8.11
C ASP A 40 8.16 -13.06 7.32
N LEU A 41 6.85 -13.18 7.05
CA LEU A 41 6.17 -12.15 6.26
C LEU A 41 5.93 -10.87 7.07
N TYR A 42 5.47 -10.99 8.31
CA TYR A 42 5.35 -9.83 9.21
C TYR A 42 6.73 -9.22 9.48
N ARG A 43 7.73 -10.04 9.80
CA ARG A 43 9.12 -9.58 9.97
C ARG A 43 9.67 -8.96 8.70
N ASN A 44 9.40 -9.51 7.51
CA ASN A 44 9.82 -8.93 6.24
C ASN A 44 9.19 -7.57 5.98
N PHE A 45 7.95 -7.31 6.39
CA PHE A 45 7.41 -5.95 6.30
C PHE A 45 8.11 -4.97 7.25
N ILE A 46 8.66 -5.44 8.37
CA ILE A 46 9.50 -4.61 9.27
C ILE A 46 10.91 -4.45 8.71
N ASP A 47 11.53 -5.54 8.24
CA ASP A 47 12.93 -5.61 7.82
C ASP A 47 13.13 -5.07 6.39
N ALA A 48 12.10 -5.17 5.54
CA ALA A 48 12.04 -4.63 4.18
C ALA A 48 10.74 -3.83 3.96
N PRO A 49 10.62 -2.64 4.56
CA PRO A 49 9.38 -1.87 4.58
C PRO A 49 8.83 -1.45 3.21
N GLN A 50 9.63 -1.46 2.15
CA GLN A 50 9.21 -1.23 0.76
C GLN A 50 8.18 -2.26 0.27
N GLN A 51 8.13 -3.45 0.88
CA GLN A 51 7.10 -4.45 0.61
C GLN A 51 5.68 -3.92 0.91
N ILE A 52 5.55 -2.95 1.83
CA ILE A 52 4.26 -2.29 2.13
C ILE A 52 3.74 -1.50 0.92
N ILE A 53 4.65 -0.82 0.19
CA ILE A 53 4.32 -0.08 -1.04
C ILE A 53 3.88 -1.07 -2.14
N THR A 54 4.61 -2.18 -2.27
CA THR A 54 4.24 -3.24 -3.23
C THR A 54 2.84 -3.78 -2.94
N LEU A 55 2.55 -4.12 -1.68
CA LEU A 55 1.21 -4.57 -1.28
C LEU A 55 0.13 -3.51 -1.59
N SER A 56 0.42 -2.24 -1.34
CA SER A 56 -0.47 -1.11 -1.65
C SER A 56 -0.84 -1.04 -3.13
N LEU A 57 0.14 -1.16 -4.03
CA LEU A 57 -0.08 -1.15 -5.49
C LEU A 57 -0.96 -2.34 -5.93
N ASN A 58 -0.76 -3.51 -5.35
CA ASN A 58 -1.54 -4.70 -5.69
C ASN A 58 -3.00 -4.62 -5.22
N ILE A 59 -3.23 -4.01 -4.06
CA ILE A 59 -4.59 -3.68 -3.61
C ILE A 59 -5.25 -2.72 -4.61
N GLN A 60 -4.56 -1.67 -5.03
CA GLN A 60 -5.10 -0.71 -6.00
C GLN A 60 -5.43 -1.36 -7.33
N GLU A 61 -4.55 -2.22 -7.85
CA GLU A 61 -4.76 -2.94 -9.10
C GLU A 61 -5.97 -3.88 -9.03
N LEU A 62 -6.09 -4.68 -7.96
CA LEU A 62 -7.20 -5.62 -7.78
C LEU A 62 -8.56 -4.93 -7.80
N PHE A 63 -8.64 -3.70 -7.26
CA PHE A 63 -9.88 -2.96 -7.11
C PHE A 63 -10.05 -1.80 -8.10
N ALA A 64 -9.17 -1.65 -9.09
CA ALA A 64 -9.17 -0.54 -10.04
C ALA A 64 -10.49 -0.42 -10.83
N SER A 65 -11.18 -1.53 -11.07
CA SER A 65 -12.45 -1.59 -11.81
C SER A 65 -13.69 -1.75 -10.92
N ASP A 66 -13.55 -1.79 -9.59
CA ASP A 66 -14.69 -1.97 -8.69
C ASP A 66 -15.39 -0.62 -8.41
N GLY A 67 -16.68 -0.51 -8.75
CA GLY A 67 -17.50 0.67 -8.46
C GLY A 67 -17.72 0.93 -6.96
N ASN A 68 -17.48 -0.07 -6.11
CA ASN A 68 -17.42 0.02 -4.65
C ASN A 68 -15.98 -0.06 -4.11
N ARG A 69 -14.99 0.20 -4.98
CA ARG A 69 -13.54 0.16 -4.74
C ARG A 69 -13.15 -0.94 -3.75
N TYR A 70 -12.93 -0.62 -2.47
CA TYR A 70 -12.28 -1.54 -1.54
C TYR A 70 -13.24 -2.37 -0.71
N LYS A 71 -14.56 -2.34 -0.95
CA LYS A 71 -15.58 -2.98 -0.10
C LYS A 71 -15.30 -4.46 0.23
N GLY A 72 -14.68 -5.20 -0.69
CA GLY A 72 -14.31 -6.62 -0.51
C GLY A 72 -12.99 -6.87 0.21
N LEU A 73 -12.19 -5.82 0.46
CA LEU A 73 -10.87 -5.94 1.08
C LEU A 73 -10.99 -6.44 2.52
N SER A 74 -10.35 -7.57 2.78
CA SER A 74 -10.31 -8.24 4.07
C SER A 74 -9.10 -9.17 4.15
N ASN A 75 -8.69 -9.57 5.35
CA ASN A 75 -7.67 -10.62 5.52
C ASN A 75 -8.03 -11.92 4.80
N ARG A 76 -9.32 -12.29 4.76
CA ARG A 76 -9.78 -13.48 4.02
C ARG A 76 -9.51 -13.37 2.51
N LEU A 77 -9.73 -12.19 1.92
CA LEU A 77 -9.39 -11.97 0.51
C LEU A 77 -7.88 -11.97 0.32
N ALA A 78 -7.15 -11.28 1.19
CA ALA A 78 -5.69 -11.20 1.16
C ALA A 78 -5.02 -12.59 1.19
N GLN A 79 -5.58 -13.54 1.96
CA GLN A 79 -5.17 -14.94 1.97
C GLN A 79 -5.38 -15.62 0.62
N LYS A 80 -6.55 -15.42 -0.01
CA LYS A 80 -6.85 -15.98 -1.34
C LYS A 80 -5.94 -15.42 -2.42
N MET A 81 -5.52 -14.17 -2.26
CA MET A 81 -4.56 -13.50 -3.15
C MET A 81 -3.10 -13.79 -2.78
N HIS A 82 -2.86 -14.66 -1.80
CA HIS A 82 -1.53 -15.00 -1.30
C HIS A 82 -0.70 -13.82 -0.78
N TRP A 83 -1.32 -12.69 -0.42
CA TRP A 83 -0.64 -11.53 0.17
C TRP A 83 -0.28 -11.72 1.63
N ILE A 84 -1.06 -12.54 2.34
CA ILE A 84 -0.83 -12.96 3.72
C ILE A 84 -1.12 -14.45 3.84
N THR A 85 -0.58 -15.09 4.86
CA THR A 85 -0.81 -16.51 5.17
C THR A 85 -2.00 -16.70 6.11
N ASN A 86 -2.39 -17.96 6.36
CA ASN A 86 -3.42 -18.30 7.36
C ASN A 86 -2.86 -18.49 8.78
N ASP A 87 -1.68 -17.94 9.05
CA ASP A 87 -1.07 -18.05 10.36
C ASP A 87 -1.76 -17.15 11.41
N PRO A 88 -2.11 -17.70 12.58
CA PRO A 88 -2.82 -16.93 13.61
C PRO A 88 -2.07 -15.71 14.13
N LEU A 89 -0.73 -15.74 14.20
CA LEU A 89 0.07 -14.62 14.68
C LEU A 89 0.10 -13.49 13.65
N GLN A 90 0.28 -13.81 12.38
CA GLN A 90 0.19 -12.83 11.30
C GLN A 90 -1.20 -12.19 11.26
N LEU A 91 -2.27 -12.98 11.34
CA LEU A 91 -3.64 -12.45 11.32
C LEU A 91 -3.99 -11.61 12.53
N LYS A 92 -3.31 -11.83 13.67
CA LYS A 92 -3.41 -11.00 14.87
C LYS A 92 -2.64 -9.68 14.72
N ASN A 93 -1.50 -9.70 14.03
CA ASN A 93 -0.58 -8.57 13.93
C ASN A 93 -0.76 -7.73 12.67
N MET A 94 -1.52 -8.20 11.67
CA MET A 94 -1.76 -7.51 10.42
C MET A 94 -3.22 -7.59 9.99
N GLN A 95 -3.77 -6.46 9.56
CA GLN A 95 -5.14 -6.36 9.06
C GLN A 95 -5.21 -5.52 7.79
N LEU A 96 -5.90 -6.05 6.78
CA LEU A 96 -6.31 -5.34 5.59
C LEU A 96 -7.82 -5.12 5.61
N MET A 97 -8.25 -3.88 5.37
CA MET A 97 -9.68 -3.54 5.35
C MET A 97 -9.98 -2.30 4.51
N ALA A 98 -11.22 -2.21 4.04
CA ALA A 98 -11.77 -0.97 3.49
C ALA A 98 -11.94 0.09 4.59
N VAL A 99 -11.73 1.36 4.25
CA VAL A 99 -12.05 2.49 5.14
C VAL A 99 -12.81 3.59 4.38
N PRO A 100 -13.64 4.39 5.08
CA PRO A 100 -14.35 5.49 4.46
C PRO A 100 -13.42 6.55 3.88
N SER A 101 -13.83 7.10 2.75
CA SER A 101 -13.31 8.32 2.14
C SER A 101 -14.38 9.42 2.20
N PRO A 102 -14.05 10.70 1.95
CA PRO A 102 -15.05 11.76 1.85
C PRO A 102 -16.14 11.51 0.80
N ALA A 103 -15.85 10.73 -0.25
CA ALA A 103 -16.75 10.48 -1.37
C ALA A 103 -17.52 9.15 -1.29
N SER A 104 -17.07 8.20 -0.47
CA SER A 104 -17.62 6.84 -0.41
C SER A 104 -17.22 6.11 0.87
N ASN A 105 -18.13 5.30 1.42
CA ASN A 105 -17.90 4.46 2.61
C ASN A 105 -16.79 3.41 2.45
N TYR A 106 -16.37 3.13 1.21
CA TYR A 106 -15.31 2.16 0.90
C TYR A 106 -14.27 2.74 -0.07
N GLY A 107 -14.14 4.07 -0.09
CA GLY A 107 -13.32 4.75 -1.09
C GLY A 107 -11.81 4.69 -0.85
N TYR A 108 -11.38 4.27 0.35
CA TYR A 108 -9.98 4.06 0.75
C TYR A 108 -9.77 2.65 1.31
N TYR A 109 -8.51 2.27 1.49
CA TYR A 109 -8.11 1.04 2.19
C TYR A 109 -7.09 1.33 3.28
N ALA A 110 -6.96 0.39 4.23
CA ALA A 110 -5.96 0.45 5.27
C ALA A 110 -5.13 -0.84 5.31
N ILE A 111 -3.80 -0.68 5.40
CA ILE A 111 -2.84 -1.71 5.80
C ILE A 111 -2.46 -1.41 7.25
N ILE A 112 -2.87 -2.28 8.18
CA ILE A 112 -2.74 -2.06 9.61
C ILE A 112 -1.75 -3.07 10.19
N PHE A 113 -0.74 -2.57 10.90
CA PHE A 113 0.15 -3.40 11.72
C PHE A 113 -0.15 -3.13 13.21
N ASN A 114 -0.39 -4.21 13.95
CA ASN A 114 -0.68 -4.21 15.38
C ASN A 114 0.45 -4.88 16.15
N ASN A 115 0.42 -4.67 17.47
CA ASN A 115 1.33 -5.28 18.43
C ASN A 115 2.82 -5.01 18.13
N LEU A 116 3.12 -3.84 17.56
CA LEU A 116 4.48 -3.44 17.27
C LEU A 116 5.20 -3.13 18.58
N ASP A 117 6.40 -3.68 18.74
CA ASP A 117 7.32 -3.20 19.76
C ASP A 117 7.83 -1.78 19.41
N SER A 118 8.47 -1.14 20.38
CA SER A 118 8.98 0.23 20.22
C SER A 118 9.94 0.37 19.03
N GLY A 119 10.84 -0.58 18.81
CA GLY A 119 11.81 -0.53 17.71
C GLY A 119 11.14 -0.71 16.34
N GLN A 120 10.22 -1.66 16.22
CA GLN A 120 9.44 -1.87 15.00
C GLN A 120 8.56 -0.66 14.68
N CYS A 121 7.94 -0.08 15.71
CA CYS A 121 7.14 1.13 15.59
C CYS A 121 7.98 2.31 15.09
N GLU A 122 9.17 2.53 15.65
CA GLU A 122 10.07 3.62 15.24
C GLU A 122 10.57 3.43 13.81
N ALA A 123 10.93 2.19 13.43
CA ALA A 123 11.37 1.87 12.07
C ALA A 123 10.30 2.18 11.02
N LEU A 124 9.06 1.79 11.29
CA LEU A 124 7.94 2.01 10.38
C LEU A 124 7.48 3.48 10.35
N SER A 125 7.24 4.08 11.52
CA SER A 125 6.65 5.42 11.61
C SER A 125 7.55 6.53 11.07
N ASN A 126 8.88 6.36 11.14
CA ASN A 126 9.84 7.35 10.65
C ASN A 126 10.25 7.12 9.19
N ASN A 127 9.70 6.11 8.49
CA ASN A 127 10.05 5.86 7.10
C ASN A 127 9.32 6.82 6.16
N ALA A 128 10.02 7.88 5.74
CA ALA A 128 9.46 8.93 4.88
C ALA A 128 9.01 8.43 3.50
N GLU A 129 9.71 7.46 2.92
CA GLU A 129 9.40 6.90 1.60
C GLU A 129 8.05 6.16 1.62
N ILE A 130 7.87 5.28 2.61
CA ILE A 130 6.58 4.58 2.80
C ILE A 130 5.50 5.60 3.09
N ASN A 131 5.70 6.47 4.08
CA ASN A 131 4.70 7.45 4.48
C ASN A 131 4.23 8.30 3.30
N GLY A 132 5.16 8.72 2.44
CA GLY A 132 4.88 9.49 1.22
C GLY A 132 4.05 8.76 0.17
N SER A 133 4.00 7.43 0.21
CA SER A 133 3.20 6.60 -0.71
C SER A 133 1.74 6.46 -0.29
N PHE A 134 1.37 6.89 0.93
CA PHE A 134 0.02 6.79 1.47
C PHE A 134 -0.62 8.17 1.59
N ILE A 135 -1.95 8.21 1.45
CA ILE A 135 -2.69 9.47 1.63
C ILE A 135 -2.69 9.91 3.10
N ARG A 136 -2.59 8.95 4.03
CA ARG A 136 -2.56 9.19 5.46
C ARG A 136 -1.87 8.06 6.18
N VAL A 137 -1.08 8.38 7.20
CA VAL A 137 -0.51 7.42 8.14
C VAL A 137 -0.90 7.79 9.56
N MET A 138 -1.42 6.81 10.29
CA MET A 138 -1.81 6.98 11.69
C MET A 138 -0.95 6.08 12.58
N LEU A 139 -0.46 6.63 13.69
CA LEU A 139 0.24 5.90 14.74
C LEU A 139 -0.53 6.05 16.05
N ASN A 140 -0.92 4.93 16.64
CA ASN A 140 -1.67 4.86 17.90
C ASN A 140 -2.93 5.75 17.89
N GLY A 141 -3.64 5.79 16.75
CA GLY A 141 -4.84 6.60 16.55
C GLY A 141 -4.61 8.08 16.26
N LYS A 142 -3.36 8.54 16.19
CA LYS A 142 -3.00 9.92 15.83
C LYS A 142 -2.42 9.98 14.43
N ILE A 143 -2.79 11.00 13.66
CA ILE A 143 -2.25 11.23 12.32
C ILE A 143 -0.80 11.72 12.45
N ILE A 144 0.14 11.03 11.81
CA ILE A 144 1.55 11.41 11.73
C ILE A 144 1.94 11.87 10.32
N PHE A 145 1.15 11.50 9.32
CA PHE A 145 1.31 11.93 7.93
C PHE A 145 -0.07 12.10 7.29
N ASP A 146 -0.28 13.18 6.54
CA ASP A 146 -1.54 13.44 5.80
C ASP A 146 -1.22 14.20 4.52
N ALA A 147 -1.78 13.73 3.39
CA ALA A 147 -1.70 14.38 2.08
C ALA A 147 -0.28 14.83 1.67
N GLY A 148 0.72 13.96 1.84
CA GLY A 148 2.09 14.23 1.42
C GLY A 148 2.94 15.01 2.44
N LYS A 149 2.41 15.29 3.64
CA LYS A 149 3.10 16.09 4.66
C LYS A 149 3.14 15.37 6.00
N GLN A 150 4.29 15.41 6.66
CA GLN A 150 4.42 15.02 8.05
C GLN A 150 3.71 16.05 8.94
N VAL A 151 2.91 15.58 9.89
CA VAL A 151 2.16 16.46 10.79
C VAL A 151 2.99 16.74 12.04
N THR A 152 3.10 18.02 12.42
CA THR A 152 3.80 18.45 13.64
C THR A 152 3.03 18.02 14.89
N GLY A 153 3.67 17.27 15.79
CA GLY A 153 3.04 16.68 16.98
C GLY A 153 3.06 15.14 16.98
N VAL A 154 4.21 14.56 16.60
CA VAL A 154 4.40 13.13 16.32
C VAL A 154 3.89 12.28 17.48
N ALA A 155 2.99 11.35 17.18
CA ALA A 155 2.62 10.31 18.12
C ALA A 155 3.87 9.51 18.45
N THR A 156 4.25 9.41 19.71
CA THR A 156 5.41 8.61 20.10
C THR A 156 5.04 7.14 20.14
N CYS A 157 6.00 6.30 19.76
CA CYS A 157 5.92 4.88 20.04
C CYS A 157 5.82 4.69 21.55
N LEU A 158 4.85 3.88 21.98
CA LEU A 158 4.66 3.49 23.37
C LEU A 158 5.86 2.64 23.78
N SER A 159 6.78 3.24 24.53
CA SER A 159 8.01 2.58 25.02
C SER A 159 8.29 2.83 26.50
N GLN A 160 7.53 3.73 27.15
CA GLN A 160 7.84 4.19 28.51
C GLN A 160 7.68 3.12 29.60
N TRP A 161 6.99 2.01 29.31
CA TRP A 161 6.80 0.93 30.27
C TRP A 161 6.78 -0.46 29.62
N PRO A 162 7.36 -1.50 30.24
CA PRO A 162 7.41 -2.86 29.67
C PRO A 162 6.03 -3.46 29.33
N TRP A 163 4.97 -3.05 30.03
CA TRP A 163 3.60 -3.50 29.76
C TRP A 163 2.91 -2.75 28.62
N GLN A 164 3.54 -1.71 28.06
CA GLN A 164 3.07 -0.97 26.89
C GLN A 164 3.83 -1.34 25.61
N ASP A 165 5.00 -1.96 25.75
CA ASP A 165 5.73 -2.51 24.61
C ASP A 165 4.91 -3.63 23.94
N GLY A 166 4.98 -3.71 22.61
CA GLY A 166 4.12 -4.60 21.83
C GLY A 166 2.65 -4.18 21.77
N LYS A 167 2.32 -2.91 22.03
CA LYS A 167 0.96 -2.35 21.87
C LYS A 167 0.87 -1.23 20.85
N ASN A 168 1.95 -0.94 20.12
CA ASN A 168 1.90 0.06 19.07
C ASN A 168 1.07 -0.45 17.87
N LYS A 169 0.34 0.48 17.26
CA LYS A 169 -0.46 0.26 16.05
C LYS A 169 -0.13 1.33 15.03
N ILE A 170 0.20 0.93 13.81
CA ILE A 170 0.35 1.85 12.68
C ILE A 170 -0.62 1.46 11.56
N GLU A 171 -1.22 2.47 10.95
CA GLU A 171 -2.23 2.34 9.90
C GLU A 171 -1.79 3.16 8.70
N TYR A 172 -1.53 2.47 7.59
CA TYR A 172 -1.23 3.09 6.30
C TYR A 172 -2.49 3.12 5.46
N ILE A 173 -3.02 4.31 5.20
CA ILE A 173 -4.29 4.51 4.49
C ILE A 173 -3.99 4.95 3.07
N GLY A 174 -4.46 4.19 2.09
CA GLY A 174 -4.32 4.44 0.67
C GLY A 174 -5.65 4.70 -0.04
N SER A 175 -5.58 5.25 -1.25
CA SER A 175 -6.72 5.56 -2.11
C SER A 175 -6.72 4.79 -3.41
#